data_AF-A0A1A2GGF2-F1
#
_entry.id   AF-A0A1A2GGF2-F1
#
_cell.length_a   1.000
_cell.length_b   1.000
_cell.length_c   1.000
_cell.angle_alpha   90.00
_cell.angle_beta   90.00
_cell.angle_gamma   90.00
#
_symmetry.space_group_name_H-M   'P 1'
#
loop_
_entity.id
_entity.type
_entity.pdbx_description
1 polymer ?
#
loop_
_entity_poly.entity_id
_entity_poly.type
_entity_poly.pdbx_seq_one_letter_code
_entity_poly.pdbx_strand_id
1 'polypeptide(L)'
;MTFLIATPAMLASAASDLAGIGSALSAANAAAMFPTTALMPAAGDEVSTAIASLFSGYARAYQTLNAQAASFHRQFLRALNGAGNSYVAAEAANTLPLQTLEQDALSLINAPTDAMLGRPLIGNGTDGVPGTSQNGGPGGLLVGNGGNGASGGPGQGGGKGGDAGLFGNGGRGGGGGAGGLGGAGGRGGLLFGQPGANGINGGATGGTGTGGTGTGGTGGTGSDSGEYSPYVDITLWPGPSGYDFASAAQAGVKNATLAFITADPTGHAAWGGYSAYDVAGGSQSSYINNQIANMHTAGINGTISFGGAAGTDLSAVSGQTPTALAQDYSSVVNTYKIYNLDFDVEGALQSNTPALTTQAQAVAMLQQQEAANGTPVRVSYTLPVLPTGLVTGQGGGLNVLHIAAANGVDVSRVNVMAMDYGNGFDQTGNPGMGVYAIDAATATHGQLMTLYPSMSSQQAWHMLGVTPLIGINDDPSEIFSLANAQQLTAFAQQNNIGELSMWELPRDVTGTLGAVDAVDGSGIAQTPFEFSGIFERIESGSLA
;
A
#
# COMPACT_ATOMS: atom_id res chain seq x y z
N MET A 1 28.99 -20.08 -24.54
CA MET A 1 27.92 -19.09 -24.26
C MET A 1 28.40 -18.23 -23.10
N THR A 2 28.48 -16.92 -23.28
CA THR A 2 28.78 -15.98 -22.20
C THR A 2 27.52 -15.83 -21.36
N PHE A 3 27.56 -16.30 -20.11
CA PHE A 3 26.47 -16.10 -19.17
C PHE A 3 26.50 -14.66 -18.68
N LEU A 4 25.41 -13.91 -18.91
CA LEU A 4 25.19 -12.61 -18.28
C LEU A 4 24.61 -12.87 -16.90
N ILE A 5 25.34 -12.53 -15.84
CA ILE A 5 24.85 -12.56 -14.47
C ILE A 5 24.51 -11.12 -14.11
N ALA A 6 23.21 -10.79 -14.07
CA ALA A 6 22.72 -9.57 -13.47
C ALA A 6 22.42 -9.86 -12.00
N THR A 7 22.88 -9.01 -11.09
CA THR A 7 22.52 -9.10 -9.67
C THR A 7 21.52 -7.98 -9.38
N PRO A 8 20.22 -8.28 -9.25
CA PRO A 8 19.20 -7.24 -9.03
C PRO A 8 19.53 -6.31 -7.85
N ALA A 9 20.13 -6.86 -6.80
CA ALA A 9 20.61 -6.09 -5.64
C ALA A 9 21.68 -5.04 -5.99
N MET A 10 22.58 -5.30 -6.95
CA MET A 10 23.59 -4.32 -7.38
C MET A 10 23.00 -3.23 -8.27
N LEU A 11 22.00 -3.56 -9.09
CA LEU A 11 21.27 -2.58 -9.89
C LEU A 11 20.45 -1.65 -8.99
N ALA A 12 19.80 -2.19 -7.97
CA ALA A 12 19.09 -1.41 -6.95
C ALA A 12 20.04 -0.51 -6.15
N SER A 13 21.22 -1.02 -5.74
CA SER A 13 22.25 -0.21 -5.09
C SER A 13 22.73 0.93 -5.98
N ALA A 14 22.99 0.66 -7.26
CA ALA A 14 23.42 1.69 -8.21
C ALA A 14 22.33 2.74 -8.46
N ALA A 15 21.06 2.34 -8.51
CA ALA A 15 19.93 3.26 -8.60
C ALA A 15 19.84 4.15 -7.35
N SER A 16 20.05 3.58 -6.16
CA SER A 16 20.09 4.33 -4.89
C SER A 16 21.23 5.35 -4.86
N ASP A 17 22.45 4.95 -5.22
CA ASP A 17 23.61 5.86 -5.28
C ASP A 17 23.36 7.02 -6.26
N LEU A 18 22.77 6.70 -7.41
CA LEU A 18 22.49 7.68 -8.45
C LEU A 18 21.32 8.61 -8.06
N ALA A 19 20.34 8.13 -7.30
CA ALA A 19 19.32 8.96 -6.67
C ALA A 19 19.94 9.94 -5.67
N GLY A 20 20.88 9.48 -4.84
CA GLY A 20 21.65 10.32 -3.91
C GLY A 20 22.40 11.45 -4.62
N ILE A 21 23.07 11.14 -5.74
CA ILE A 21 23.75 12.14 -6.59
C ILE A 21 22.76 13.16 -7.16
N GLY A 22 21.63 12.70 -7.69
CA GLY A 22 20.58 13.56 -8.25
C GLY A 22 20.00 14.51 -7.19
N SER A 23 19.81 14.02 -5.97
CA SER A 23 19.35 14.82 -4.84
C SER A 23 20.38 15.88 -4.45
N ALA A 24 21.65 15.51 -4.29
CA ALA A 24 22.72 16.44 -3.95
C ALA A 24 22.88 17.56 -4.99
N LEU A 25 22.76 17.22 -6.28
CA LEU A 25 22.79 18.19 -7.37
C LEU A 25 21.56 19.11 -7.34
N SER A 26 20.37 18.57 -7.10
CA SER A 26 19.15 19.37 -7.01
C SER A 26 19.21 20.37 -5.85
N ALA A 27 19.70 19.92 -4.68
CA ALA A 27 19.88 20.77 -3.51
C ALA A 27 20.91 21.88 -3.74
N ALA A 28 22.06 21.56 -4.35
CA ALA A 28 23.07 22.55 -4.70
C ALA A 28 22.54 23.61 -5.67
N ASN A 29 21.73 23.18 -6.64
CA ASN A 29 21.11 24.08 -7.62
C ASN A 29 20.02 24.97 -7.02
N ALA A 30 19.22 24.44 -6.09
CA ALA A 30 18.23 25.20 -5.35
C ALA A 30 18.88 26.26 -4.45
N ALA A 31 19.93 25.88 -3.71
CA ALA A 31 20.70 26.80 -2.88
C ALA A 31 21.38 27.92 -3.69
N ALA A 32 21.83 27.60 -4.91
CA ALA A 32 22.45 28.57 -5.82
C ALA A 32 21.43 29.47 -6.55
N MET A 33 20.13 29.13 -6.56
CA MET A 33 19.14 29.81 -7.38
C MET A 33 18.96 31.28 -7.01
N PHE A 34 18.66 31.57 -5.74
CA PHE A 34 18.41 32.93 -5.27
C PHE A 34 19.65 33.85 -5.38
N PRO A 35 20.85 33.47 -4.91
CA PRO A 35 22.02 34.35 -4.98
C PRO A 35 22.50 34.64 -6.41
N THR A 36 22.12 33.84 -7.41
CA THR A 36 22.58 34.01 -8.79
C THR A 36 21.54 34.64 -9.73
N THR A 37 20.25 34.51 -9.44
CA THR A 37 19.17 35.03 -10.32
C THR A 37 18.66 36.43 -9.94
N ALA A 38 19.09 36.92 -8.76
CA ALA A 38 18.75 38.23 -8.21
C ALA A 38 20.00 39.07 -7.91
N LEU A 39 21.02 39.02 -8.80
CA LEU A 39 22.23 39.80 -8.62
C LEU A 39 21.92 41.30 -8.64
N MET A 40 22.39 42.01 -7.62
CA MET A 40 22.29 43.46 -7.55
C MET A 40 23.44 44.12 -8.33
N PRO A 41 23.21 45.26 -9.01
CA PRO A 41 24.29 46.03 -9.63
C PRO A 41 25.35 46.44 -8.62
N ALA A 42 26.64 46.30 -8.98
CA ALA A 42 27.76 46.65 -8.10
C ALA A 42 27.87 48.16 -7.84
N ALA A 43 27.34 48.99 -8.74
CA ALA A 43 27.20 50.43 -8.61
C ALA A 43 25.92 50.91 -9.32
N GLY A 44 25.47 52.13 -9.02
CA GLY A 44 24.23 52.72 -9.56
C GLY A 44 24.31 53.19 -11.01
N ASP A 45 25.30 52.71 -11.78
CA ASP A 45 25.48 53.05 -13.18
C ASP A 45 24.85 52.01 -14.13
N GLU A 46 24.61 52.44 -15.36
CA GLU A 46 23.95 51.64 -16.39
C GLU A 46 24.78 50.42 -16.81
N VAL A 47 26.12 50.49 -16.74
CA VAL A 47 27.00 49.38 -17.11
C VAL A 47 26.95 48.28 -16.05
N SER A 48 27.04 48.63 -14.76
CA SER A 48 26.86 47.69 -13.65
C SER A 48 25.49 47.03 -13.65
N THR A 49 24.45 47.80 -14.01
CA THR A 49 23.07 47.30 -14.12
C THR A 49 22.93 46.31 -15.29
N ALA A 50 23.48 46.64 -16.45
CA ALA A 50 23.48 45.75 -17.61
C ALA A 50 24.24 44.44 -17.34
N ILE A 51 25.39 44.52 -16.67
CA ILE A 51 26.19 43.35 -16.29
C ILE A 51 25.43 42.44 -15.31
N ALA A 52 24.83 42.99 -14.24
CA ALA A 52 24.04 42.21 -13.29
C ALA A 52 22.81 41.55 -13.95
N SER A 53 22.15 42.24 -14.87
CA SER A 53 21.04 41.70 -15.66
C SER A 53 21.49 40.56 -16.58
N LEU A 54 22.66 40.68 -17.21
CA LEU A 54 23.22 39.65 -18.07
C LEU A 54 23.51 38.35 -17.27
N PHE A 55 24.19 38.46 -16.13
CA PHE A 55 24.49 37.30 -15.29
C PHE A 55 23.23 36.66 -14.69
N SER A 56 22.26 37.48 -14.24
CA SER A 56 20.96 36.99 -13.77
C SER A 56 20.19 36.26 -14.87
N GLY A 57 20.30 36.72 -16.13
CA GLY A 57 19.73 36.05 -17.30
C GLY A 57 20.34 34.67 -17.55
N TYR A 58 21.68 34.56 -17.51
CA TYR A 58 22.37 33.27 -17.63
C TYR A 58 22.02 32.30 -16.50
N ALA A 59 21.88 32.81 -15.26
CA ALA A 59 21.48 31.99 -14.13
C ALA A 59 20.07 31.38 -14.32
N ARG A 60 19.10 32.15 -14.84
CA ARG A 60 17.74 31.63 -15.12
C ARG A 60 17.73 30.60 -16.26
N ALA A 61 18.54 30.82 -17.29
CA ALA A 61 18.71 29.83 -18.36
C ALA A 61 19.32 28.53 -17.84
N TYR A 62 20.34 28.63 -16.98
CA TYR A 62 20.94 27.47 -16.31
C TYR A 62 19.93 26.71 -15.43
N GLN A 63 19.09 27.42 -14.65
CA GLN A 63 18.06 26.78 -13.83
C GLN A 63 17.00 26.04 -14.68
N THR A 64 16.64 26.59 -15.84
CA THR A 64 15.73 25.93 -16.79
C THR A 64 16.34 24.63 -17.35
N LEU A 65 17.62 24.66 -17.73
CA LEU A 65 18.34 23.48 -18.19
C LEU A 65 18.49 22.43 -17.08
N ASN A 66 18.78 22.87 -15.86
CA ASN A 66 18.91 21.99 -14.71
C ASN A 66 17.60 21.28 -14.35
N ALA A 67 16.45 21.96 -14.49
CA ALA A 67 15.15 21.32 -14.32
C ALA A 67 14.89 20.20 -15.35
N GLN A 68 15.29 20.42 -16.61
CA GLN A 68 15.22 19.39 -17.66
C GLN A 68 16.17 18.21 -17.36
N ALA A 69 17.38 18.49 -16.89
CA ALA A 69 18.34 17.47 -16.49
C ALA A 69 17.84 16.63 -15.30
N ALA A 70 17.21 17.26 -14.30
CA ALA A 70 16.60 16.57 -13.17
C ALA A 70 15.43 15.67 -13.60
N SER A 71 14.62 16.11 -14.57
CA SER A 71 13.56 15.29 -15.16
C SER A 71 14.13 14.07 -15.90
N PHE A 72 15.18 14.28 -16.70
CA PHE A 72 15.88 13.18 -17.38
C PHE A 72 16.49 12.20 -16.39
N HIS A 73 17.12 12.70 -15.32
CA HIS A 73 17.70 11.89 -14.26
C HIS A 73 16.66 11.01 -13.57
N ARG A 74 15.47 11.55 -13.28
CA ARG A 74 14.35 10.76 -12.73
C ARG A 74 13.86 9.68 -13.71
N GLN A 75 13.72 10.01 -14.99
CA GLN A 75 13.34 9.03 -16.01
C GLN A 75 14.38 7.90 -16.15
N PHE A 76 15.67 8.26 -16.05
CA PHE A 76 16.76 7.29 -16.06
C PHE A 76 16.71 6.36 -14.85
N LEU A 77 16.47 6.90 -13.66
CA LEU A 77 16.30 6.10 -12.43
C LEU A 77 15.10 5.16 -12.51
N ARG A 78 13.96 5.62 -13.04
CA ARG A 78 12.79 4.76 -13.28
C ARG A 78 13.10 3.63 -14.24
N ALA A 79 13.78 3.91 -15.35
CA ALA A 79 14.19 2.89 -16.30
C ALA A 79 15.18 1.88 -15.68
N LEU A 80 16.09 2.35 -14.83
CA LEU A 80 17.05 1.50 -14.13
C LEU A 80 16.38 0.59 -13.09
N ASN A 81 15.44 1.12 -12.31
CA ASN A 81 14.62 0.34 -11.37
C ASN A 81 13.71 -0.66 -12.11
N GLY A 82 13.05 -0.23 -13.18
CA GLY A 82 12.23 -1.11 -14.04
C GLY A 82 13.05 -2.24 -14.67
N ALA A 83 14.30 -1.99 -15.06
CA ALA A 83 15.22 -3.02 -15.53
C ALA A 83 15.59 -4.01 -14.41
N GLY A 84 15.86 -3.52 -13.19
CA GLY A 84 16.09 -4.36 -12.01
C GLY A 84 14.91 -5.29 -11.72
N ASN A 85 13.69 -4.75 -11.73
CA ASN A 85 12.45 -5.51 -11.54
C ASN A 85 12.21 -6.52 -12.67
N SER A 86 12.57 -6.19 -13.90
CA SER A 86 12.48 -7.12 -15.04
C SER A 86 13.41 -8.33 -14.88
N TYR A 87 14.58 -8.15 -14.27
CA TYR A 87 15.48 -9.27 -13.94
C TYR A 87 14.91 -10.14 -12.81
N VAL A 88 14.32 -9.55 -11.78
CA VAL A 88 13.61 -10.30 -10.72
C VAL A 88 12.40 -11.05 -11.29
N ALA A 89 11.61 -10.41 -12.14
CA ALA A 89 10.48 -11.02 -12.82
C ALA A 89 10.93 -12.15 -13.77
N ALA A 90 12.09 -12.03 -14.43
CA ALA A 90 12.67 -13.10 -15.23
C ALA A 90 13.16 -14.28 -14.36
N GLU A 91 13.71 -14.02 -13.18
CA GLU A 91 14.04 -15.07 -12.20
C GLU A 91 12.77 -15.77 -11.68
N ALA A 92 11.71 -15.03 -11.38
CA ALA A 92 10.40 -15.57 -11.02
C ALA A 92 9.72 -16.34 -12.18
N ALA A 93 9.86 -15.87 -13.42
CA ALA A 93 9.36 -16.57 -14.60
C ALA A 93 10.12 -17.89 -14.85
N ASN A 94 11.37 -17.99 -14.37
CA ASN A 94 12.17 -19.21 -14.41
C ASN A 94 11.88 -20.17 -13.23
N THR A 95 11.10 -19.77 -12.21
CA THR A 95 10.58 -20.68 -11.17
C THR A 95 9.21 -21.27 -11.52
N LEU A 96 8.41 -20.61 -12.38
CA LEU A 96 7.16 -21.13 -12.94
C LEU A 96 7.27 -22.52 -13.59
N PRO A 97 8.36 -22.90 -14.31
CA PRO A 97 8.51 -24.24 -14.88
C PRO A 97 8.55 -25.34 -13.83
N LEU A 98 9.02 -25.06 -12.60
CA LEU A 98 9.02 -26.04 -11.50
C LEU A 98 7.61 -26.26 -10.95
N GLN A 99 6.80 -25.21 -10.84
CA GLN A 99 5.39 -25.32 -10.43
C GLN A 99 4.55 -26.04 -11.48
N THR A 100 4.77 -25.78 -12.77
CA THR A 100 4.12 -26.53 -13.86
C THR A 100 4.55 -27.99 -13.86
N LEU A 101 5.82 -28.29 -13.60
CA LEU A 101 6.32 -29.67 -13.42
C LEU A 101 5.70 -30.36 -12.21
N GLU A 102 5.50 -29.66 -11.10
CA GLU A 102 4.79 -30.20 -9.93
C GLU A 102 3.32 -30.48 -10.24
N GLN A 103 2.63 -29.59 -10.97
CA GLN A 103 1.25 -29.79 -11.40
C GLN A 103 1.12 -30.92 -12.44
N ASP A 104 2.07 -31.07 -13.35
CA ASP A 104 2.14 -32.17 -14.32
C ASP A 104 2.43 -33.50 -13.61
N ALA A 105 3.31 -33.50 -12.60
CA ALA A 105 3.61 -34.67 -11.77
C ALA A 105 2.40 -35.07 -10.92
N LEU A 106 1.71 -34.12 -10.29
CA LEU A 106 0.47 -34.36 -9.55
C LEU A 106 -0.64 -34.87 -10.48
N SER A 107 -0.77 -34.29 -11.67
CA SER A 107 -1.74 -34.75 -12.69
C SER A 107 -1.44 -36.18 -13.15
N LEU A 108 -0.16 -36.55 -13.31
CA LEU A 108 0.26 -37.91 -13.64
C LEU A 108 0.00 -38.91 -12.51
N ILE A 109 0.22 -38.50 -11.25
CA ILE A 109 -0.05 -39.31 -10.05
C ILE A 109 -1.57 -39.52 -9.86
N ASN A 110 -2.38 -38.50 -10.13
CA ASN A 110 -3.83 -38.52 -9.94
C ASN A 110 -4.60 -39.15 -11.12
N ALA A 111 -4.04 -39.15 -12.34
CA ALA A 111 -4.71 -39.63 -13.54
C ALA A 111 -5.34 -41.04 -13.40
N PRO A 112 -4.68 -42.05 -12.78
CA PRO A 112 -5.29 -43.36 -12.60
C PRO A 112 -6.53 -43.33 -11.69
N THR A 113 -6.48 -42.59 -10.59
CA THR A 113 -7.59 -42.51 -9.64
C THR A 113 -8.72 -41.60 -10.12
N ASP A 114 -8.39 -40.52 -10.83
CA ASP A 114 -9.40 -39.67 -11.48
C ASP A 114 -10.15 -40.46 -12.57
N ALA A 115 -9.44 -41.24 -13.38
CA ALA A 115 -10.07 -42.08 -14.41
C ALA A 115 -10.93 -43.21 -13.82
N MET A 116 -10.52 -43.80 -12.69
CA MET A 116 -11.20 -44.96 -12.12
C MET A 116 -12.30 -44.61 -11.10
N LEU A 117 -12.11 -43.52 -10.36
CA LEU A 117 -12.92 -43.17 -9.18
C LEU A 117 -13.49 -41.74 -9.26
N GLY A 118 -13.18 -40.98 -10.33
CA GLY A 118 -13.60 -39.59 -10.49
C GLY A 118 -13.07 -38.67 -9.39
N ARG A 119 -11.97 -39.06 -8.74
CA ARG A 119 -11.38 -38.37 -7.59
C ARG A 119 -9.86 -38.52 -7.58
N PRO A 120 -9.12 -37.45 -7.25
CA PRO A 120 -7.67 -37.50 -7.25
C PRO A 120 -7.15 -38.37 -6.09
N LEU A 121 -5.93 -38.89 -6.20
CA LEU A 121 -5.29 -39.63 -5.13
C LEU A 121 -4.77 -38.66 -4.06
N ILE A 122 -4.16 -37.55 -4.49
CA ILE A 122 -3.60 -36.48 -3.65
C ILE A 122 -3.95 -35.13 -4.28
N GLY A 123 -4.57 -34.24 -3.51
CA GLY A 123 -4.92 -32.89 -3.96
C GLY A 123 -6.18 -32.36 -3.29
N ASN A 124 -6.33 -31.04 -3.21
CA ASN A 124 -7.53 -30.43 -2.64
C ASN A 124 -8.72 -30.54 -3.60
N GLY A 125 -9.93 -30.56 -3.05
CA GLY A 125 -11.16 -30.50 -3.83
C GLY A 125 -11.38 -29.12 -4.43
N THR A 126 -12.02 -29.09 -5.61
CA THR A 126 -12.34 -27.84 -6.31
C THR A 126 -13.41 -27.05 -5.57
N ASP A 127 -13.19 -25.76 -5.34
CA ASP A 127 -14.19 -24.89 -4.73
C ASP A 127 -15.37 -24.65 -5.69
N GLY A 128 -16.57 -24.52 -5.14
CA GLY A 128 -17.76 -24.15 -5.91
C GLY A 128 -17.67 -22.72 -6.42
N VAL A 129 -18.17 -22.48 -7.62
CA VAL A 129 -18.14 -21.14 -8.25
C VAL A 129 -19.08 -20.18 -7.50
N PRO A 130 -18.63 -19.03 -6.96
CA PRO A 130 -19.48 -18.13 -6.18
C PRO A 130 -20.79 -17.71 -6.87
N GLY A 131 -21.87 -17.58 -6.10
CA GLY A 131 -23.21 -17.21 -6.60
C GLY A 131 -24.00 -18.33 -7.29
N THR A 132 -23.42 -19.52 -7.46
CA THR A 132 -24.06 -20.64 -8.18
C THR A 132 -24.73 -21.67 -7.25
N SER A 133 -24.58 -21.54 -5.94
CA SER A 133 -24.97 -22.57 -4.95
C SER A 133 -24.29 -23.93 -5.16
N GLN A 134 -23.26 -24.02 -6.00
CA GLN A 134 -22.52 -25.25 -6.29
C GLN A 134 -21.80 -25.78 -5.04
N ASN A 135 -21.86 -27.10 -4.83
CA ASN A 135 -21.10 -27.74 -3.75
C ASN A 135 -19.60 -27.75 -4.06
N GLY A 136 -18.78 -27.65 -3.02
CA GLY A 136 -17.35 -27.92 -3.13
C GLY A 136 -17.08 -29.38 -3.46
N GLY A 137 -16.10 -29.61 -4.33
CA GLY A 137 -15.63 -30.93 -4.71
C GLY A 137 -14.92 -31.65 -3.56
N PRO A 138 -14.94 -32.99 -3.55
CA PRO A 138 -14.23 -33.76 -2.54
C PRO A 138 -12.71 -33.63 -2.69
N GLY A 139 -11.99 -33.65 -1.56
CA GLY A 139 -10.53 -33.78 -1.55
C GLY A 139 -10.06 -35.14 -2.05
N GLY A 140 -8.76 -35.23 -2.37
CA GLY A 140 -8.10 -36.44 -2.83
C GLY A 140 -8.19 -37.59 -1.83
N LEU A 141 -8.15 -38.83 -2.32
CA LEU A 141 -8.45 -40.04 -1.55
C LEU A 141 -7.50 -40.25 -0.36
N LEU A 142 -6.21 -39.97 -0.52
CA LEU A 142 -5.20 -40.13 0.54
C LEU A 142 -4.96 -38.81 1.28
N VAL A 143 -4.65 -37.75 0.56
CA VAL A 143 -4.31 -36.44 1.16
C VAL A 143 -5.00 -35.34 0.37
N GLY A 144 -5.82 -34.55 1.02
CA GLY A 144 -6.53 -33.46 0.37
C GLY A 144 -7.65 -32.88 1.21
N ASN A 145 -7.69 -31.55 1.31
CA ASN A 145 -8.82 -30.85 1.90
C ASN A 145 -10.01 -30.88 0.94
N GLY A 146 -11.23 -30.88 1.46
CA GLY A 146 -12.42 -30.68 0.63
C GLY A 146 -12.54 -29.24 0.16
N GLY A 147 -13.08 -29.02 -1.05
CA GLY A 147 -13.31 -27.69 -1.59
C GLY A 147 -14.46 -26.98 -0.89
N ASN A 148 -14.46 -25.65 -0.85
CA ASN A 148 -15.52 -24.86 -0.27
C ASN A 148 -16.78 -24.86 -1.15
N GLY A 149 -17.96 -24.82 -0.53
CA GLY A 149 -19.22 -24.62 -1.23
C GLY A 149 -19.39 -23.17 -1.69
N ALA A 150 -19.98 -22.97 -2.86
CA ALA A 150 -20.30 -21.66 -3.41
C ALA A 150 -21.38 -20.94 -2.60
N SER A 151 -21.33 -19.61 -2.58
CA SER A 151 -22.46 -18.82 -2.13
C SER A 151 -23.69 -19.02 -3.04
N GLY A 152 -24.88 -18.91 -2.47
CA GLY A 152 -26.14 -18.93 -3.22
C GLY A 152 -26.54 -17.55 -3.75
N GLY A 153 -27.26 -17.52 -4.88
CA GLY A 153 -27.92 -16.31 -5.38
C GLY A 153 -29.13 -15.90 -4.52
N PRO A 154 -29.77 -14.74 -4.77
CA PRO A 154 -30.95 -14.30 -4.01
C PRO A 154 -32.04 -15.39 -3.92
N GLY A 155 -32.51 -15.70 -2.72
CA GLY A 155 -33.47 -16.76 -2.42
C GLY A 155 -32.93 -18.19 -2.50
N GLN A 156 -31.64 -18.40 -2.82
CA GLN A 156 -31.01 -19.71 -2.93
C GLN A 156 -30.08 -19.97 -1.74
N GLY A 157 -30.05 -21.23 -1.29
CA GLY A 157 -29.12 -21.66 -0.26
C GLY A 157 -27.68 -21.77 -0.78
N GLY A 158 -26.70 -21.71 0.10
CA GLY A 158 -25.31 -21.92 -0.27
C GLY A 158 -24.99 -23.40 -0.51
N GLY A 159 -23.97 -23.66 -1.33
CA GLY A 159 -23.48 -24.99 -1.63
C GLY A 159 -22.83 -25.66 -0.41
N LYS A 160 -22.93 -26.98 -0.32
CA LYS A 160 -22.25 -27.77 0.70
C LYS A 160 -20.73 -27.73 0.47
N GLY A 161 -19.94 -27.66 1.53
CA GLY A 161 -18.50 -27.93 1.46
C GLY A 161 -18.19 -29.39 1.13
N GLY A 162 -17.12 -29.61 0.38
CA GLY A 162 -16.61 -30.92 -0.01
C GLY A 162 -16.00 -31.68 1.16
N ASP A 163 -16.11 -33.00 1.15
CA ASP A 163 -15.50 -33.84 2.19
C ASP A 163 -14.02 -34.10 1.88
N ALA A 164 -13.18 -34.21 2.90
CA ALA A 164 -11.77 -34.62 2.76
C ALA A 164 -11.60 -36.14 2.54
N GLY A 165 -10.37 -36.56 2.23
CA GLY A 165 -9.98 -37.97 2.06
C GLY A 165 -9.57 -38.68 3.36
N LEU A 166 -8.50 -39.48 3.29
CA LEU A 166 -7.93 -40.14 4.48
C LEU A 166 -7.30 -39.12 5.45
N PHE A 167 -6.59 -38.13 4.92
CA PHE A 167 -6.03 -36.98 5.63
C PHE A 167 -6.47 -35.66 4.97
N GLY A 168 -6.87 -34.67 5.76
CA GLY A 168 -7.25 -33.33 5.28
C GLY A 168 -8.51 -32.78 5.95
N ASN A 169 -8.74 -31.48 5.87
CA ASN A 169 -9.90 -30.80 6.46
C ASN A 169 -11.08 -30.76 5.48
N GLY A 170 -12.30 -30.85 5.99
CA GLY A 170 -13.50 -30.66 5.18
C GLY A 170 -13.63 -29.21 4.71
N GLY A 171 -14.15 -29.02 3.50
CA GLY A 171 -14.40 -27.69 2.94
C GLY A 171 -15.54 -26.96 3.64
N ARG A 172 -15.51 -25.64 3.68
CA ARG A 172 -16.57 -24.83 4.30
C ARG A 172 -17.85 -24.86 3.44
N GLY A 173 -19.02 -24.81 4.05
CA GLY A 173 -20.28 -24.56 3.34
C GLY A 173 -20.38 -23.11 2.87
N GLY A 174 -20.95 -22.89 1.68
CA GLY A 174 -21.15 -21.57 1.12
C GLY A 174 -22.28 -20.81 1.81
N GLY A 175 -22.21 -19.48 1.83
CA GLY A 175 -23.29 -18.65 2.39
C GLY A 175 -24.56 -18.70 1.54
N GLY A 176 -25.74 -18.64 2.14
CA GLY A 176 -27.00 -18.46 1.40
C GLY A 176 -27.11 -17.04 0.84
N GLY A 177 -27.71 -16.88 -0.33
CA GLY A 177 -28.08 -15.55 -0.83
C GLY A 177 -29.24 -14.97 -0.03
N ALA A 178 -29.59 -13.70 -0.23
CA ALA A 178 -30.64 -13.03 0.56
C ALA A 178 -31.93 -13.88 0.68
N GLY A 179 -32.31 -14.26 1.92
CA GLY A 179 -33.45 -15.15 2.19
C GLY A 179 -33.17 -16.66 2.05
N GLY A 180 -31.94 -17.07 1.72
CA GLY A 180 -31.49 -18.45 1.55
C GLY A 180 -30.64 -18.96 2.72
N LEU A 181 -30.65 -20.27 2.96
CA LEU A 181 -29.89 -20.90 4.05
C LEU A 181 -28.41 -21.12 3.68
N GLY A 182 -27.52 -21.09 4.67
CA GLY A 182 -26.13 -21.49 4.46
C GLY A 182 -25.98 -22.97 4.13
N GLY A 183 -25.00 -23.31 3.30
CA GLY A 183 -24.66 -24.69 2.97
C GLY A 183 -23.97 -25.40 4.14
N ALA A 184 -24.12 -26.72 4.24
CA ALA A 184 -23.44 -27.47 5.30
C ALA A 184 -21.93 -27.58 5.03
N GLY A 185 -21.12 -27.64 6.09
CA GLY A 185 -19.69 -27.92 5.97
C GLY A 185 -19.40 -29.35 5.55
N GLY A 186 -18.25 -29.56 4.95
CA GLY A 186 -17.72 -30.86 4.56
C GLY A 186 -17.12 -31.62 5.75
N ARG A 187 -17.02 -32.93 5.63
CA ARG A 187 -16.41 -33.79 6.66
C ARG A 187 -14.89 -33.72 6.60
N GLY A 188 -14.25 -33.72 7.76
CA GLY A 188 -12.79 -33.88 7.88
C GLY A 188 -12.34 -35.30 7.54
N GLY A 189 -11.03 -35.47 7.37
CA GLY A 189 -10.42 -36.71 6.94
C GLY A 189 -10.59 -37.85 7.92
N LEU A 190 -10.63 -39.08 7.41
CA LEU A 190 -10.97 -40.28 8.17
C LEU A 190 -9.98 -40.56 9.32
N LEU A 191 -8.69 -40.25 9.12
CA LEU A 191 -7.62 -40.48 10.11
C LEU A 191 -7.17 -39.19 10.79
N PHE A 192 -7.14 -38.07 10.07
CA PHE A 192 -6.81 -36.75 10.61
C PHE A 192 -7.43 -35.63 9.78
N GLY A 193 -8.12 -34.70 10.43
CA GLY A 193 -8.72 -33.54 9.79
C GLY A 193 -9.96 -33.02 10.52
N GLN A 194 -10.16 -31.71 10.47
CA GLN A 194 -11.33 -31.04 11.04
C GLN A 194 -12.48 -30.98 10.03
N PRO A 195 -13.75 -31.04 10.49
CA PRO A 195 -14.89 -30.76 9.63
C PRO A 195 -14.89 -29.29 9.22
N GLY A 196 -15.33 -29.01 8.00
CA GLY A 196 -15.57 -27.66 7.52
C GLY A 196 -16.74 -27.02 8.26
N ALA A 197 -16.66 -25.70 8.44
CA ALA A 197 -17.74 -24.94 9.05
C ALA A 197 -18.96 -24.83 8.11
N ASN A 198 -20.16 -24.68 8.68
CA ASN A 198 -21.36 -24.38 7.90
C ASN A 198 -21.30 -22.96 7.33
N GLY A 199 -21.97 -22.76 6.20
CA GLY A 199 -22.24 -21.46 5.61
C GLY A 199 -23.24 -20.66 6.42
N ILE A 200 -23.21 -19.34 6.26
CA ILE A 200 -24.09 -18.40 6.97
C ILE A 200 -25.39 -18.21 6.14
N ASN A 201 -26.54 -18.03 6.80
CA ASN A 201 -27.81 -17.73 6.12
C ASN A 201 -27.80 -16.29 5.56
N GLY A 202 -28.41 -16.06 4.39
CA GLY A 202 -28.53 -14.73 3.80
C GLY A 202 -29.64 -13.91 4.48
N GLY A 203 -29.29 -12.73 4.98
CA GLY A 203 -30.21 -11.84 5.69
C GLY A 203 -31.40 -11.37 4.85
N ALA A 204 -32.53 -11.11 5.52
CA ALA A 204 -33.71 -10.48 4.92
C ALA A 204 -33.66 -8.96 5.19
N THR A 205 -33.74 -8.15 4.13
CA THR A 205 -33.82 -6.68 4.26
C THR A 205 -35.24 -6.25 4.62
N GLY A 206 -35.40 -5.51 5.72
CA GLY A 206 -36.64 -4.81 6.04
C GLY A 206 -36.82 -4.42 7.51
N GLY A 207 -36.49 -3.17 7.87
CA GLY A 207 -36.91 -2.57 9.14
C GLY A 207 -36.19 -1.28 9.55
N THR A 208 -36.76 -0.13 9.17
CA THR A 208 -36.36 1.23 9.60
C THR A 208 -36.55 1.47 11.10
N GLY A 209 -35.58 2.12 11.76
CA GLY A 209 -35.70 2.60 13.14
C GLY A 209 -34.82 3.83 13.43
N THR A 210 -35.47 4.95 13.69
CA THR A 210 -34.95 6.31 13.96
C THR A 210 -34.38 6.50 15.37
N GLY A 211 -33.32 7.32 15.47
CA GLY A 211 -33.19 8.38 16.49
C GLY A 211 -32.24 8.14 17.68
N GLY A 212 -31.29 9.06 17.87
CA GLY A 212 -30.53 9.20 19.12
C GLY A 212 -29.35 10.18 19.04
N THR A 213 -29.61 11.47 19.24
CA THR A 213 -28.59 12.50 19.47
C THR A 213 -27.94 12.36 20.86
N GLY A 214 -26.62 12.42 20.94
CA GLY A 214 -25.88 12.54 22.20
C GLY A 214 -24.46 13.04 21.97
N THR A 215 -24.17 14.27 22.40
CA THR A 215 -22.84 14.90 22.44
C THR A 215 -22.08 14.49 23.71
N GLY A 216 -20.80 14.13 23.56
CA GLY A 216 -19.74 14.36 24.56
C GLY A 216 -19.13 13.13 25.24
N GLY A 217 -17.87 12.83 24.91
CA GLY A 217 -16.99 11.95 25.70
C GLY A 217 -15.87 11.30 24.88
N THR A 218 -14.66 11.86 24.96
CA THR A 218 -13.41 11.30 24.44
C THR A 218 -13.08 9.96 25.09
N GLY A 219 -13.03 8.90 24.30
CA GLY A 219 -12.58 7.55 24.68
C GLY A 219 -12.92 6.59 23.55
N GLY A 220 -11.90 6.05 22.86
CA GLY A 220 -12.06 5.21 21.69
C GLY A 220 -12.96 4.00 21.93
N THR A 221 -14.11 4.01 21.27
CA THR A 221 -14.88 2.82 20.91
C THR A 221 -15.09 2.94 19.40
N GLY A 222 -14.45 2.05 18.64
CA GLY A 222 -14.44 2.09 17.17
C GLY A 222 -15.84 2.26 16.61
N SER A 223 -16.02 3.24 15.74
CA SER A 223 -17.09 3.18 14.77
C SER A 223 -16.85 1.94 13.92
N ASP A 224 -17.88 1.14 13.65
CA ASP A 224 -17.81 0.00 12.71
C ASP A 224 -17.48 0.44 11.26
N SER A 225 -17.28 1.75 11.01
CA SER A 225 -16.84 2.35 9.76
C SER A 225 -15.32 2.51 9.68
N GLY A 226 -14.75 2.27 8.49
CA GLY A 226 -13.33 2.53 8.20
C GLY A 226 -13.02 4.03 8.09
N GLU A 227 -11.75 4.35 7.91
CA GLU A 227 -11.25 5.73 7.74
C GLU A 227 -10.77 6.00 6.30
N TYR A 228 -10.85 7.25 5.85
CA TYR A 228 -10.20 7.68 4.61
C TYR A 228 -8.99 8.57 4.94
N SER A 229 -7.78 8.15 4.54
CA SER A 229 -6.52 8.86 4.81
C SER A 229 -5.60 8.88 3.57
N PRO A 230 -5.86 9.75 2.58
CA PRO A 230 -5.07 9.83 1.36
C PRO A 230 -3.63 10.30 1.63
N TYR A 231 -2.69 9.87 0.80
CA TYR A 231 -1.32 10.36 0.85
C TYR A 231 -1.23 11.81 0.38
N VAL A 232 -0.30 12.55 0.97
CA VAL A 232 0.13 13.88 0.52
C VAL A 232 1.65 13.91 0.57
N ASP A 233 2.31 13.99 -0.59
CA ASP A 233 3.72 14.36 -0.61
C ASP A 233 3.86 15.85 -0.27
N ILE A 234 4.22 16.14 0.98
CA ILE A 234 4.37 17.50 1.48
C ILE A 234 5.68 18.17 1.02
N THR A 235 6.51 17.45 0.28
CA THR A 235 7.72 17.98 -0.36
C THR A 235 7.47 18.44 -1.80
N LEU A 236 6.36 18.01 -2.43
CA LEU A 236 6.02 18.41 -3.79
C LEU A 236 5.64 19.89 -3.89
N TRP A 237 6.07 20.45 -5.02
CA TRP A 237 5.70 21.77 -5.52
C TRP A 237 4.49 21.61 -6.45
N PRO A 238 3.39 22.38 -6.30
CA PRO A 238 3.42 23.79 -6.66
C PRO A 238 2.70 24.76 -5.71
N GLY A 239 3.49 25.69 -5.15
CA GLY A 239 3.01 26.90 -4.49
C GLY A 239 3.98 27.37 -3.40
N PRO A 240 4.16 28.68 -3.16
CA PRO A 240 5.02 29.18 -2.08
C PRO A 240 4.53 28.82 -0.65
N SER A 241 3.43 28.06 -0.53
CA SER A 241 2.72 27.79 0.73
C SER A 241 2.42 26.30 0.98
N GLY A 242 2.85 25.39 0.11
CA GLY A 242 2.55 23.95 0.23
C GLY A 242 1.12 23.57 -0.18
N TYR A 243 0.69 22.38 0.26
CA TYR A 243 -0.63 21.83 -0.08
C TYR A 243 -1.78 22.57 0.64
N ASP A 244 -2.90 22.78 -0.06
CA ASP A 244 -4.08 23.47 0.48
C ASP A 244 -5.01 22.51 1.24
N PHE A 245 -4.63 22.23 2.49
CA PHE A 245 -5.45 21.43 3.41
C PHE A 245 -6.82 22.05 3.73
N ALA A 246 -6.99 23.37 3.58
CA ALA A 246 -8.28 24.01 3.85
C ALA A 246 -9.33 23.65 2.79
N SER A 247 -8.92 23.58 1.52
CA SER A 247 -9.78 23.09 0.43
C SER A 247 -10.08 21.60 0.58
N ALA A 248 -9.09 20.78 0.98
CA ALA A 248 -9.30 19.36 1.25
C ALA A 248 -10.33 19.13 2.38
N ALA A 249 -10.22 19.87 3.48
CA ALA A 249 -11.18 19.79 4.58
C ALA A 249 -12.60 20.23 4.17
N GLN A 250 -12.71 21.26 3.32
CA GLN A 250 -14.00 21.67 2.75
C GLN A 250 -14.60 20.60 1.82
N ALA A 251 -13.76 19.80 1.18
CA ALA A 251 -14.15 18.66 0.37
C ALA A 251 -14.48 17.39 1.19
N GLY A 252 -14.35 17.44 2.52
CA GLY A 252 -14.74 16.34 3.42
C GLY A 252 -13.57 15.49 3.94
N VAL A 253 -12.33 15.76 3.52
CA VAL A 253 -11.13 15.05 3.99
C VAL A 253 -10.91 15.32 5.48
N LYS A 254 -10.78 14.25 6.27
CA LYS A 254 -10.57 14.33 7.74
C LYS A 254 -9.21 13.80 8.19
N ASN A 255 -8.56 12.97 7.39
CA ASN A 255 -7.25 12.41 7.69
C ASN A 255 -6.33 12.59 6.48
N ALA A 256 -5.02 12.64 6.71
CA ALA A 256 -4.02 12.68 5.65
C ALA A 256 -2.75 11.94 6.09
N THR A 257 -2.19 11.14 5.17
CA THR A 257 -0.92 10.46 5.36
C THR A 257 0.19 11.27 4.72
N LEU A 258 1.06 11.86 5.52
CA LEU A 258 2.11 12.76 5.08
C LEU A 258 3.33 11.95 4.65
N ALA A 259 3.71 12.08 3.37
CA ALA A 259 4.78 11.36 2.72
C ALA A 259 5.97 12.27 2.38
N PHE A 260 7.22 11.83 2.46
CA PHE A 260 7.73 10.71 3.27
C PHE A 260 8.93 11.18 4.09
N ILE A 261 9.18 10.56 5.24
CA ILE A 261 10.44 10.71 5.97
C ILE A 261 11.41 9.60 5.54
N THR A 262 12.60 10.00 5.08
CA THR A 262 13.73 9.12 4.79
C THR A 262 15.02 9.71 5.36
N ALA A 263 16.13 8.97 5.25
CA ALA A 263 17.43 9.45 5.68
C ALA A 263 17.98 10.50 4.71
N ASP A 264 18.44 11.61 5.26
CA ASP A 264 19.24 12.58 4.52
C ASP A 264 20.68 12.06 4.28
N PRO A 265 21.53 12.77 3.50
CA PRO A 265 22.91 12.35 3.24
C PRO A 265 23.80 12.18 4.49
N THR A 266 23.38 12.69 5.64
CA THR A 266 24.07 12.53 6.93
C THR A 266 23.47 11.44 7.80
N GLY A 267 22.38 10.79 7.35
CA GLY A 267 21.70 9.71 8.05
C GLY A 267 20.59 10.18 8.99
N HIS A 268 20.20 11.45 8.95
CA HIS A 268 19.17 12.02 9.83
C HIS A 268 17.78 11.97 9.18
N ALA A 269 16.74 11.93 10.02
CA ALA A 269 15.35 11.94 9.58
C ALA A 269 14.99 13.25 8.89
N ALA A 270 14.63 13.19 7.61
CA ALA A 270 14.26 14.35 6.82
C ALA A 270 13.13 14.03 5.83
N TRP A 271 12.26 15.01 5.58
CA TRP A 271 11.23 14.86 4.55
C TRP A 271 11.87 14.77 3.16
N GLY A 272 11.53 13.72 2.42
CA GLY A 272 12.11 13.39 1.11
C GLY A 272 13.62 13.11 1.15
N GLY A 273 14.23 12.93 2.33
CA GLY A 273 15.68 12.78 2.49
C GLY A 273 16.44 14.07 2.20
N TYR A 274 15.76 15.22 2.21
CA TYR A 274 16.37 16.53 1.96
C TYR A 274 16.88 17.13 3.27
N SER A 275 18.19 17.36 3.41
CA SER A 275 18.74 18.03 4.61
C SER A 275 18.13 19.40 4.91
N ALA A 276 17.58 20.09 3.89
CA ALA A 276 16.83 21.33 4.08
C ALA A 276 15.54 21.13 4.88
N TYR A 277 14.94 19.94 4.81
CA TYR A 277 13.75 19.53 5.57
C TYR A 277 14.08 18.52 6.68
N ASP A 278 15.32 18.52 7.16
CA ASP A 278 15.72 17.77 8.34
C ASP A 278 14.83 18.14 9.54
N VAL A 279 14.33 17.12 10.23
CA VAL A 279 13.35 17.24 11.31
C VAL A 279 13.96 17.93 12.54
N ALA A 280 15.25 17.77 12.79
CA ALA A 280 15.96 18.32 13.94
C ALA A 280 16.49 19.75 13.72
N GLY A 281 16.36 20.32 12.52
CA GLY A 281 16.75 21.72 12.30
C GLY A 281 17.12 22.10 10.87
N GLY A 282 16.52 21.46 9.87
CA GLY A 282 16.75 21.79 8.47
C GLY A 282 16.46 23.27 8.17
N SER A 283 17.21 23.84 7.21
CA SER A 283 17.13 25.26 6.84
C SER A 283 15.75 25.72 6.35
N GLN A 284 14.91 24.77 5.93
CA GLN A 284 13.55 24.96 5.46
C GLN A 284 12.52 24.15 6.26
N SER A 285 12.86 23.66 7.46
CA SER A 285 11.93 22.97 8.38
C SER A 285 10.65 23.78 8.66
N SER A 286 10.74 25.11 8.70
CA SER A 286 9.58 26.00 8.87
C SER A 286 8.52 25.86 7.77
N TYR A 287 8.90 25.50 6.54
CA TYR A 287 7.95 25.25 5.46
C TYR A 287 7.08 24.03 5.77
N ILE A 288 7.70 22.92 6.19
CA ILE A 288 7.00 21.70 6.58
C ILE A 288 6.15 21.92 7.84
N ASN A 289 6.72 22.58 8.86
CA ASN A 289 6.01 22.89 10.09
C ASN A 289 4.74 23.71 9.82
N ASN A 290 4.79 24.67 8.89
CA ASN A 290 3.64 25.45 8.49
C ASN A 290 2.59 24.60 7.77
N GLN A 291 2.98 23.66 6.90
CA GLN A 291 2.02 22.75 6.26
C GLN A 291 1.30 21.86 7.27
N ILE A 292 2.03 21.28 8.23
CA ILE A 292 1.45 20.45 9.29
C ILE A 292 0.55 21.29 10.20
N ALA A 293 0.94 22.53 10.52
CA ALA A 293 0.11 23.46 11.26
C ALA A 293 -1.18 23.84 10.49
N ASN A 294 -1.09 24.02 9.18
CA ASN A 294 -2.24 24.30 8.31
C ASN A 294 -3.20 23.10 8.26
N MET A 295 -2.67 21.87 8.16
CA MET A 295 -3.46 20.63 8.24
C MET A 295 -4.23 20.54 9.57
N HIS A 296 -3.54 20.73 10.70
CA HIS A 296 -4.20 20.75 12.01
C HIS A 296 -5.23 21.88 12.14
N THR A 297 -4.94 23.07 11.58
CA THR A 297 -5.88 24.20 11.58
C THR A 297 -7.13 23.91 10.75
N ALA A 298 -6.99 23.13 9.67
CA ALA A 298 -8.10 22.66 8.85
C ALA A 298 -8.91 21.55 9.55
N GLY A 299 -8.46 21.05 10.71
CA GLY A 299 -9.11 19.97 11.45
C GLY A 299 -8.82 18.57 10.90
N ILE A 300 -7.76 18.42 10.10
CA ILE A 300 -7.34 17.15 9.53
C ILE A 300 -6.35 16.46 10.48
N ASN A 301 -6.56 15.17 10.73
CA ASN A 301 -5.64 14.32 11.50
C ASN A 301 -4.49 13.83 10.61
N GLY A 302 -3.27 13.84 11.13
CA GLY A 302 -2.10 13.35 10.42
C GLY A 302 -1.76 11.90 10.72
N THR A 303 -1.19 11.24 9.72
CA THR A 303 -0.29 10.08 9.84
C THR A 303 1.05 10.47 9.22
N ILE A 304 2.17 10.11 9.85
CA ILE A 304 3.50 10.33 9.26
C ILE A 304 3.97 9.04 8.62
N SER A 305 4.26 9.07 7.32
CA SER A 305 4.79 7.92 6.60
C SER A 305 6.32 7.99 6.46
N PHE A 306 6.98 6.89 6.80
CA PHE A 306 8.41 6.65 6.63
C PHE A 306 8.64 5.73 5.43
N GLY A 307 9.70 5.98 4.66
CA GLY A 307 10.08 5.13 3.53
C GLY A 307 9.57 5.63 2.18
N GLY A 308 8.80 4.79 1.49
CA GLY A 308 8.33 5.00 0.12
C GLY A 308 9.31 4.49 -0.96
N ALA A 309 8.92 4.62 -2.23
CA ALA A 309 9.62 4.04 -3.38
C ALA A 309 11.05 4.57 -3.61
N ALA A 310 11.41 5.72 -3.04
CA ALA A 310 12.70 6.38 -3.27
C ALA A 310 13.33 6.91 -1.97
N GLY A 311 14.66 7.01 -1.97
CA GLY A 311 15.45 7.45 -0.82
C GLY A 311 16.05 6.28 -0.05
N THR A 312 16.73 6.59 1.06
CA THR A 312 17.29 5.58 1.97
C THR A 312 16.45 5.53 3.22
N ASP A 313 15.85 4.39 3.52
CA ASP A 313 15.13 4.21 4.79
C ASP A 313 16.08 4.39 5.98
N LEU A 314 15.60 4.96 7.08
CA LEU A 314 16.41 5.23 8.26
C LEU A 314 17.02 3.96 8.86
N SER A 315 16.36 2.80 8.74
CA SER A 315 16.89 1.51 9.19
C SER A 315 17.99 0.96 8.29
N ALA A 316 18.12 1.46 7.06
CA ALA A 316 19.14 1.07 6.10
C ALA A 316 20.41 1.95 6.18
N VAL A 317 20.44 2.97 7.05
CA VAL A 317 21.63 3.77 7.30
C VAL A 317 22.75 2.90 7.87
N SER A 318 23.97 3.07 7.35
CA SER A 318 25.11 2.25 7.77
C SER A 318 25.41 2.42 9.26
N GLY A 319 25.45 1.31 10.00
CA GLY A 319 25.70 1.31 11.44
C GLY A 319 24.48 1.68 12.30
N GLN A 320 23.30 1.84 11.69
CA GLN A 320 22.07 2.09 12.43
C GLN A 320 21.80 0.97 13.45
N THR A 321 21.37 1.34 14.64
CA THR A 321 20.98 0.41 15.70
C THR A 321 19.50 0.60 16.04
N PRO A 322 18.81 -0.42 16.59
CA PRO A 322 17.41 -0.28 16.98
C PRO A 322 17.15 0.88 17.95
N THR A 323 18.05 1.08 18.91
CA THR A 323 17.92 2.16 19.90
C THR A 323 18.09 3.54 19.28
N ALA A 324 19.09 3.72 18.41
CA ALA A 324 19.28 5.00 17.71
C ALA A 324 18.08 5.30 16.80
N LEU A 325 17.60 4.29 16.07
CA LEU A 325 16.44 4.44 15.20
C LEU A 325 15.15 4.75 15.96
N ALA A 326 14.95 4.13 17.14
CA ALA A 326 13.81 4.47 18.01
C ALA A 326 13.88 5.93 18.50
N GLN A 327 15.08 6.46 18.73
CA GLN A 327 15.28 7.88 19.06
C GLN A 327 14.98 8.79 17.87
N ASP A 328 15.36 8.40 16.66
CA ASP A 328 15.01 9.13 15.43
C ASP A 328 13.48 9.20 15.25
N TYR A 329 12.78 8.08 15.37
CA TYR A 329 11.31 8.06 15.34
C TYR A 329 10.68 8.88 16.47
N SER A 330 11.23 8.80 17.69
CA SER A 330 10.78 9.60 18.81
C SER A 330 10.96 11.09 18.53
N SER A 331 12.05 11.50 17.88
CA SER A 331 12.30 12.89 17.50
C SER A 331 11.22 13.41 16.55
N VAL A 332 10.86 12.61 15.54
CA VAL A 332 9.77 12.91 14.61
C VAL A 332 8.43 13.07 15.33
N VAL A 333 8.02 12.07 16.11
CA VAL A 333 6.77 12.08 16.89
C VAL A 333 6.72 13.30 17.81
N ASN A 334 7.82 13.59 18.50
CA ASN A 334 7.87 14.71 19.43
C ASN A 334 7.88 16.08 18.76
N THR A 335 8.43 16.18 17.55
CA THR A 335 8.46 17.42 16.77
C THR A 335 7.07 17.77 16.24
N TYR A 336 6.38 16.81 15.65
CA TYR A 336 5.12 17.06 14.96
C TYR A 336 3.87 16.78 15.77
N LYS A 337 4.00 16.07 16.90
CA LYS A 337 2.87 15.65 17.77
C LYS A 337 1.82 14.84 17.02
N ILE A 338 2.28 14.03 16.06
CA ILE A 338 1.49 13.06 15.32
C ILE A 338 1.89 11.67 15.79
N TYR A 339 0.89 10.86 16.16
CA TYR A 339 1.08 9.55 16.81
C TYR A 339 0.57 8.39 15.97
N ASN A 340 0.05 8.64 14.77
CA ASN A 340 -0.17 7.59 13.77
C ASN A 340 1.06 7.58 12.86
N LEU A 341 1.71 6.42 12.75
CA LEU A 341 2.93 6.24 11.98
C LEU A 341 2.70 5.14 10.95
N ASP A 342 3.11 5.42 9.73
CA ASP A 342 3.05 4.50 8.61
C ASP A 342 4.48 4.15 8.17
N PHE A 343 4.73 2.87 7.95
CA PHE A 343 5.98 2.37 7.41
C PHE A 343 5.72 1.83 6.02
N ASP A 344 6.00 2.68 5.02
CA ASP A 344 5.88 2.34 3.61
C ASP A 344 7.15 1.64 3.14
N VAL A 345 7.07 0.30 3.06
CA VAL A 345 8.23 -0.57 2.85
C VAL A 345 8.26 -1.09 1.42
N GLU A 346 9.08 -0.43 0.61
CA GLU A 346 9.18 -0.68 -0.83
C GLU A 346 10.59 -1.07 -1.29
N GLY A 347 10.65 -1.53 -2.55
CA GLY A 347 11.89 -1.72 -3.29
C GLY A 347 12.96 -2.53 -2.55
N ALA A 348 14.18 -1.98 -2.48
CA ALA A 348 15.33 -2.66 -1.91
C ALA A 348 15.17 -3.00 -0.41
N LEU A 349 14.35 -2.24 0.32
CA LEU A 349 14.15 -2.46 1.75
C LEU A 349 13.45 -3.79 2.03
N GLN A 350 12.50 -4.22 1.19
CA GLN A 350 11.81 -5.51 1.35
C GLN A 350 12.75 -6.72 1.32
N SER A 351 13.89 -6.60 0.65
CA SER A 351 14.91 -7.64 0.57
C SER A 351 15.99 -7.54 1.64
N ASN A 352 16.01 -6.46 2.42
CA ASN A 352 17.04 -6.15 3.42
C ASN A 352 16.60 -6.58 4.83
N THR A 353 16.64 -7.88 5.09
CA THR A 353 16.25 -8.47 6.39
C THR A 353 16.94 -7.82 7.61
N PRO A 354 18.25 -7.50 7.59
CA PRO A 354 18.89 -6.79 8.71
C PRO A 354 18.31 -5.41 8.99
N ALA A 355 18.05 -4.60 7.95
CA ALA A 355 17.42 -3.29 8.10
C ALA A 355 15.98 -3.43 8.61
N LEU A 356 15.18 -4.33 8.03
CA LEU A 356 13.80 -4.61 8.48
C LEU A 356 13.75 -5.08 9.94
N THR A 357 14.71 -5.91 10.37
CA THR A 357 14.81 -6.34 11.78
C THR A 357 15.14 -5.16 12.69
N THR A 358 16.06 -4.30 12.27
CA THR A 358 16.42 -3.07 12.99
C THR A 358 15.22 -2.13 13.10
N GLN A 359 14.48 -1.96 12.00
CA GLN A 359 13.24 -1.19 11.94
C GLN A 359 12.21 -1.74 12.93
N ALA A 360 11.87 -3.02 12.86
CA ALA A 360 10.87 -3.63 13.71
C ALA A 360 11.22 -3.54 15.21
N GLN A 361 12.48 -3.77 15.58
CA GLN A 361 12.94 -3.60 16.96
C GLN A 361 12.82 -2.15 17.43
N ALA A 362 13.19 -1.19 16.58
CA ALA A 362 13.05 0.23 16.89
C ALA A 362 11.58 0.66 17.06
N VAL A 363 10.69 0.17 16.21
CA VAL A 363 9.24 0.43 16.30
C VAL A 363 8.66 -0.13 17.60
N ALA A 364 9.00 -1.37 17.96
CA ALA A 364 8.56 -1.96 19.23
C ALA A 364 9.07 -1.16 20.44
N MET A 365 10.32 -0.67 20.41
CA MET A 365 10.86 0.22 21.45
C MET A 365 10.10 1.54 21.52
N LEU A 366 9.82 2.16 20.37
CA LEU A 366 9.04 3.41 20.27
C LEU A 366 7.64 3.23 20.86
N GLN A 367 6.94 2.14 20.51
CA GLN A 367 5.60 1.85 21.04
C GLN A 367 5.60 1.75 22.58
N GLN A 368 6.60 1.07 23.16
CA GLN A 368 6.76 0.97 24.61
C GLN A 368 7.06 2.34 25.24
N GLN A 369 7.99 3.10 24.65
CA GLN A 369 8.41 4.41 25.16
C GLN A 369 7.25 5.42 25.14
N GLU A 370 6.56 5.52 24.01
CA GLU A 370 5.48 6.50 23.84
C GLU A 370 4.22 6.12 24.62
N ALA A 371 3.93 4.82 24.78
CA ALA A 371 2.90 4.36 25.72
C ALA A 371 3.24 4.76 27.17
N ALA A 372 4.50 4.61 27.60
CA ALA A 372 4.95 5.02 28.92
C ALA A 372 4.89 6.54 29.13
N ASN A 373 5.02 7.33 28.05
CA ASN A 373 4.90 8.79 28.06
C ASN A 373 3.43 9.28 28.02
N GLY A 374 2.45 8.38 27.91
CA GLY A 374 1.03 8.72 27.80
C GLY A 374 0.59 9.15 26.40
N THR A 375 1.41 8.88 25.38
CA THR A 375 1.22 9.27 23.98
C THR A 375 1.37 8.07 23.04
N PRO A 376 0.64 6.96 23.26
CA PRO A 376 0.85 5.72 22.51
C PRO A 376 0.74 5.93 21.00
N VAL A 377 1.67 5.35 20.25
CA VAL A 377 1.68 5.44 18.78
C VAL A 377 0.95 4.25 18.16
N ARG A 378 0.18 4.51 17.10
CA ARG A 378 -0.41 3.50 16.22
C ARG A 378 0.49 3.31 15.01
N VAL A 379 0.71 2.05 14.62
CA VAL A 379 1.64 1.68 13.55
C VAL A 379 0.89 1.00 12.41
N SER A 380 1.06 1.50 11.19
CA SER A 380 0.67 0.84 9.95
C SER A 380 1.90 0.41 9.15
N TYR A 381 1.75 -0.66 8.37
CA TYR A 381 2.69 -1.00 7.31
C TYR A 381 1.98 -0.85 5.98
N THR A 382 2.56 -0.05 5.09
CA THR A 382 2.13 0.09 3.69
C THR A 382 3.05 -0.72 2.80
N LEU A 383 2.47 -1.61 1.99
CA LEU A 383 3.23 -2.68 1.32
C LEU A 383 2.73 -2.91 -0.12
N PRO A 384 3.65 -3.14 -1.08
CA PRO A 384 3.30 -3.60 -2.41
C PRO A 384 2.56 -4.94 -2.36
N VAL A 385 1.58 -5.08 -3.24
CA VAL A 385 0.69 -6.23 -3.29
C VAL A 385 0.45 -6.65 -4.73
N LEU A 386 0.23 -7.93 -4.95
CA LEU A 386 -0.33 -8.42 -6.20
C LEU A 386 -1.84 -8.69 -6.01
N PRO A 387 -2.62 -8.87 -7.09
CA PRO A 387 -4.00 -9.36 -6.95
C PRO A 387 -4.09 -10.70 -6.22
N THR A 388 -2.99 -11.46 -6.14
CA THR A 388 -2.85 -12.70 -5.38
C THR A 388 -2.42 -12.52 -3.92
N GLY A 389 -2.30 -11.28 -3.44
CA GLY A 389 -1.92 -10.91 -2.08
C GLY A 389 -0.47 -10.41 -1.95
N LEU A 390 -0.02 -10.25 -0.70
CA LEU A 390 1.35 -9.87 -0.40
C LEU A 390 2.31 -10.97 -0.85
N VAL A 391 3.39 -10.57 -1.53
CA VAL A 391 4.40 -11.51 -2.01
C VAL A 391 5.04 -12.24 -0.81
N THR A 392 5.16 -13.56 -0.93
CA THR A 392 5.76 -14.42 0.09
C THR A 392 7.28 -14.51 -0.06
N GLY A 393 7.98 -14.79 1.04
CA GLY A 393 9.43 -15.01 1.01
C GLY A 393 10.25 -13.73 1.09
N GLN A 394 11.57 -13.86 1.04
CA GLN A 394 12.48 -12.71 1.11
C GLN A 394 12.23 -11.77 -0.08
N GLY A 395 12.11 -10.47 0.19
CA GLY A 395 11.78 -9.48 -0.84
C GLY A 395 10.28 -9.24 -1.04
N GLY A 396 9.42 -9.95 -0.32
CA GLY A 396 7.97 -9.72 -0.37
C GLY A 396 7.37 -9.12 0.90
N GLY A 397 6.28 -8.37 0.74
CA GLY A 397 5.60 -7.68 1.85
C GLY A 397 5.14 -8.59 2.99
N LEU A 398 4.82 -9.87 2.73
CA LEU A 398 4.43 -10.78 3.82
C LEU A 398 5.60 -11.06 4.78
N ASN A 399 6.83 -11.09 4.27
CA ASN A 399 8.02 -11.26 5.10
C ASN A 399 8.27 -10.04 6.00
N VAL A 400 7.93 -8.83 5.55
CA VAL A 400 7.99 -7.61 6.38
C VAL A 400 7.10 -7.77 7.62
N LEU A 401 5.86 -8.22 7.43
CA LEU A 401 4.92 -8.45 8.54
C LEU A 401 5.36 -9.58 9.47
N HIS A 402 5.96 -10.66 8.94
CA HIS A 402 6.55 -11.71 9.76
C HIS A 402 7.69 -11.17 10.64
N ILE A 403 8.57 -10.33 10.09
CA ILE A 403 9.67 -9.71 10.85
C ILE A 403 9.11 -8.75 11.92
N ALA A 404 8.12 -7.94 11.59
CA ALA A 404 7.44 -7.04 12.53
C ALA A 404 6.83 -7.82 13.70
N ALA A 405 6.03 -8.85 13.42
CA ALA A 405 5.40 -9.71 14.42
C ALA A 405 6.45 -10.44 15.28
N ALA A 406 7.51 -10.97 14.68
CA ALA A 406 8.58 -11.69 15.40
C ALA A 406 9.39 -10.79 16.35
N ASN A 407 9.43 -9.48 16.08
CA ASN A 407 10.13 -8.49 16.92
C ASN A 407 9.17 -7.70 17.83
N GLY A 408 7.91 -8.11 17.92
CA GLY A 408 6.96 -7.58 18.90
C GLY A 408 6.35 -6.22 18.54
N VAL A 409 6.29 -5.87 17.25
CA VAL A 409 5.55 -4.69 16.80
C VAL A 409 4.05 -4.96 16.93
N ASP A 410 3.33 -4.06 17.59
CA ASP A 410 1.87 -4.05 17.61
C ASP A 410 1.36 -3.35 16.35
N VAL A 411 1.08 -4.13 15.30
CA VAL A 411 0.64 -3.61 14.01
C VAL A 411 -0.85 -3.33 14.07
N SER A 412 -1.23 -2.06 13.93
CA SER A 412 -2.63 -1.63 13.96
C SER A 412 -3.31 -1.66 12.59
N ARG A 413 -2.53 -1.57 11.50
CA ARG A 413 -3.04 -1.62 10.12
C ARG A 413 -2.01 -2.22 9.16
N VAL A 414 -2.49 -2.98 8.19
CA VAL A 414 -1.74 -3.42 7.01
C VAL A 414 -2.42 -2.81 5.80
N ASN A 415 -1.79 -1.80 5.22
CA ASN A 415 -2.28 -1.08 4.06
C ASN A 415 -1.60 -1.62 2.80
N VAL A 416 -2.36 -1.99 1.78
CA VAL A 416 -1.82 -2.57 0.55
C VAL A 416 -1.87 -1.59 -0.60
N MET A 417 -0.75 -1.43 -1.31
CA MET A 417 -0.65 -0.59 -2.50
C MET A 417 -1.20 -1.33 -3.71
N ALA A 418 -2.50 -1.19 -3.93
CA ALA A 418 -3.26 -1.80 -5.01
C ALA A 418 -3.07 -1.05 -6.34
N MET A 419 -1.82 -1.05 -6.81
CA MET A 419 -1.32 -0.31 -7.96
C MET A 419 -0.10 -1.02 -8.57
N ASP A 420 0.21 -0.69 -9.82
CA ASP A 420 1.48 -1.02 -10.51
C ASP A 420 1.79 -2.52 -10.46
N TYR A 421 0.78 -3.32 -10.82
CA TYR A 421 0.85 -4.78 -10.84
C TYR A 421 1.78 -5.29 -11.95
N GLY A 422 1.94 -4.47 -13.00
CA GLY A 422 2.86 -4.67 -14.10
C GLY A 422 2.40 -5.73 -15.10
N ASN A 423 3.17 -5.86 -16.18
CA ASN A 423 2.84 -6.57 -17.43
C ASN A 423 2.11 -7.93 -17.30
N GLY A 424 2.31 -8.69 -16.21
CA GLY A 424 1.58 -9.93 -15.96
C GLY A 424 0.06 -9.72 -15.82
N PHE A 425 -0.35 -8.54 -15.34
CA PHE A 425 -1.72 -8.12 -15.06
C PHE A 425 -2.23 -7.02 -16.01
N ASP A 426 -1.47 -6.69 -17.06
CA ASP A 426 -1.82 -5.65 -18.06
C ASP A 426 -2.26 -6.24 -19.42
N GLN A 427 -2.75 -7.48 -19.39
CA GLN A 427 -3.15 -8.22 -20.58
C GLN A 427 -4.55 -7.86 -21.07
N THR A 428 -4.77 -7.98 -22.38
CA THR A 428 -6.10 -7.76 -22.97
C THR A 428 -7.13 -8.75 -22.44
N GLY A 429 -8.26 -8.25 -21.93
CA GLY A 429 -9.32 -9.07 -21.33
C GLY A 429 -9.24 -9.20 -19.81
N ASN A 430 -8.28 -8.52 -19.18
CA ASN A 430 -8.16 -8.47 -17.74
C ASN A 430 -9.34 -7.74 -17.08
N PRO A 431 -9.72 -8.13 -15.84
CA PRO A 431 -10.91 -7.62 -15.17
C PRO A 431 -10.81 -6.14 -14.76
N GLY A 432 -9.62 -5.55 -14.80
CA GLY A 432 -9.35 -4.13 -14.56
C GLY A 432 -8.97 -3.81 -13.12
N MET A 433 -8.45 -2.58 -12.92
CA MET A 433 -7.83 -2.17 -11.65
C MET A 433 -8.75 -2.25 -10.43
N GLY A 434 -10.05 -1.98 -10.59
CA GLY A 434 -11.02 -2.07 -9.48
C GLY A 434 -11.19 -3.50 -8.95
N VAL A 435 -11.22 -4.49 -9.85
CA VAL A 435 -11.29 -5.91 -9.47
C VAL A 435 -9.97 -6.37 -8.86
N TYR A 436 -8.84 -5.96 -9.44
CA TYR A 436 -7.53 -6.30 -8.90
C TYR A 436 -7.27 -5.75 -7.50
N ALA A 437 -7.74 -4.54 -7.20
CA ALA A 437 -7.67 -3.99 -5.84
C ALA A 437 -8.50 -4.83 -4.86
N ILE A 438 -9.69 -5.30 -5.27
CA ILE A 438 -10.55 -6.17 -4.45
C ILE A 438 -9.92 -7.56 -4.25
N ASP A 439 -9.33 -8.13 -5.30
CA ASP A 439 -8.63 -9.41 -5.24
C ASP A 439 -7.43 -9.33 -4.30
N ALA A 440 -6.61 -8.28 -4.43
CA ALA A 440 -5.48 -8.00 -3.55
C ALA A 440 -5.92 -7.87 -2.08
N ALA A 441 -7.00 -7.13 -1.82
CA ALA A 441 -7.57 -6.97 -0.49
C ALA A 441 -8.06 -8.31 0.09
N THR A 442 -8.75 -9.12 -0.73
CA THR A 442 -9.28 -10.43 -0.33
C THR A 442 -8.18 -11.45 -0.06
N ALA A 443 -7.14 -11.49 -0.89
CA ALA A 443 -6.00 -12.36 -0.67
C ALA A 443 -5.22 -11.95 0.59
N THR A 444 -5.00 -10.65 0.78
CA THR A 444 -4.32 -10.12 1.98
C THR A 444 -5.12 -10.41 3.24
N HIS A 445 -6.45 -10.30 3.21
CA HIS A 445 -7.31 -10.70 4.32
C HIS A 445 -7.08 -12.16 4.77
N GLY A 446 -6.99 -13.08 3.80
CA GLY A 446 -6.64 -14.48 4.06
C GLY A 446 -5.24 -14.66 4.69
N GLN A 447 -4.26 -13.88 4.21
CA GLN A 447 -2.90 -13.88 4.75
C GLN A 447 -2.86 -13.33 6.19
N LEU A 448 -3.60 -12.27 6.49
CA LEU A 448 -3.68 -11.69 7.84
C LEU A 448 -4.29 -12.68 8.83
N MET A 449 -5.34 -13.41 8.46
CA MET A 449 -5.91 -14.47 9.32
C MET A 449 -4.93 -15.63 9.54
N THR A 450 -4.01 -15.87 8.60
CA THR A 450 -2.96 -16.89 8.74
C THR A 450 -1.83 -16.39 9.66
N LEU A 451 -1.43 -15.13 9.50
CA LEU A 451 -0.37 -14.50 10.28
C LEU A 451 -0.80 -14.26 11.74
N TYR A 452 -2.06 -13.89 11.96
CA TYR A 452 -2.66 -13.61 13.25
C TYR A 452 -3.84 -14.57 13.53
N PRO A 453 -3.57 -15.84 13.87
CA PRO A 453 -4.61 -16.88 13.96
C PRO A 453 -5.63 -16.65 15.08
N SER A 454 -5.37 -15.72 16.00
CA SER A 454 -6.32 -15.30 17.04
C SER A 454 -7.32 -14.24 16.56
N MET A 455 -7.11 -13.62 15.39
CA MET A 455 -8.02 -12.63 14.83
C MET A 455 -9.22 -13.31 14.16
N SER A 456 -10.41 -12.77 14.41
CA SER A 456 -11.59 -13.06 13.60
C SER A 456 -11.43 -12.47 12.19
N SER A 457 -12.21 -13.00 11.25
CA SER A 457 -12.29 -12.44 9.89
C SER A 457 -12.64 -10.94 9.89
N GLN A 458 -13.52 -10.47 10.79
CA GLN A 458 -13.86 -9.05 10.82
C GLN A 458 -12.70 -8.19 11.35
N GLN A 459 -11.95 -8.69 12.33
CA GLN A 459 -10.73 -8.01 12.81
C GLN A 459 -9.67 -7.93 11.72
N ALA A 460 -9.50 -8.98 10.92
CA ALA A 460 -8.58 -8.96 9.78
C ALA A 460 -9.01 -7.95 8.70
N TRP A 461 -10.31 -7.80 8.44
CA TRP A 461 -10.80 -6.74 7.54
C TRP A 461 -10.57 -5.35 8.11
N HIS A 462 -10.82 -5.17 9.40
CA HIS A 462 -10.60 -3.89 10.08
C HIS A 462 -9.11 -3.52 10.18
N MET A 463 -8.21 -4.51 10.19
CA MET A 463 -6.77 -4.30 10.12
C MET A 463 -6.31 -3.92 8.70
N LEU A 464 -7.08 -4.23 7.66
CA LEU A 464 -6.69 -3.97 6.28
C LEU A 464 -6.94 -2.50 5.89
N GLY A 465 -5.98 -1.93 5.15
CA GLY A 465 -6.14 -0.71 4.35
C GLY A 465 -5.90 -1.01 2.86
N VAL A 466 -6.50 -0.24 1.96
CA VAL A 466 -6.24 -0.35 0.51
C VAL A 466 -5.95 1.02 -0.08
N THR A 467 -4.79 1.13 -0.73
CA THR A 467 -4.30 2.36 -1.38
C THR A 467 -4.10 2.12 -2.87
N PRO A 468 -5.00 2.58 -3.74
CA PRO A 468 -4.76 2.61 -5.18
C PRO A 468 -3.97 3.85 -5.62
N LEU A 469 -3.34 3.78 -6.78
CA LEU A 469 -2.84 4.93 -7.52
C LEU A 469 -4.00 5.46 -8.38
N ILE A 470 -4.50 6.66 -8.10
CA ILE A 470 -5.72 7.15 -8.79
C ILE A 470 -5.42 7.59 -10.23
N GLY A 471 -6.38 7.40 -11.13
CA GLY A 471 -6.24 7.80 -12.53
C GLY A 471 -5.26 6.89 -13.28
N ILE A 472 -4.36 7.49 -14.05
CA ILE A 472 -3.32 6.77 -14.80
C ILE A 472 -2.17 6.43 -13.84
N ASN A 473 -1.82 5.14 -13.81
CA ASN A 473 -0.72 4.59 -13.03
C ASN A 473 0.65 4.88 -13.67
N ASP A 474 1.72 4.29 -13.15
CA ASP A 474 3.07 4.36 -13.76
C ASP A 474 3.12 3.68 -15.14
N ASP A 475 2.28 2.64 -15.35
CA ASP A 475 2.00 2.09 -16.67
C ASP A 475 0.72 2.72 -17.25
N PRO A 476 0.76 3.34 -18.44
CA PRO A 476 -0.43 3.95 -19.06
C PRO A 476 -1.56 2.96 -19.40
N SER A 477 -1.29 1.65 -19.40
CA SER A 477 -2.31 0.61 -19.56
C SER A 477 -3.10 0.34 -18.27
N GLU A 478 -2.54 0.69 -17.12
CA GLU A 478 -3.19 0.62 -15.83
C GLU A 478 -3.91 1.94 -15.52
N ILE A 479 -5.25 1.88 -15.45
CA ILE A 479 -6.07 3.06 -15.16
C ILE A 479 -7.05 2.74 -14.03
N PHE A 480 -6.81 3.32 -12.85
CA PHE A 480 -7.75 3.30 -11.74
C PHE A 480 -8.80 4.42 -11.91
N SER A 481 -9.89 4.09 -12.61
CA SER A 481 -10.98 5.04 -12.89
C SER A 481 -11.86 5.37 -11.67
N LEU A 482 -12.70 6.40 -11.81
CA LEU A 482 -13.75 6.72 -10.83
C LEU A 482 -14.73 5.55 -10.58
N ALA A 483 -15.01 4.74 -11.60
CA ALA A 483 -15.84 3.55 -11.45
C ALA A 483 -15.16 2.48 -10.59
N ASN A 484 -13.83 2.33 -10.72
CA ASN A 484 -13.04 1.44 -9.88
C ASN A 484 -13.03 1.92 -8.42
N ALA A 485 -12.93 3.24 -8.20
CA ALA A 485 -13.03 3.83 -6.87
C ALA A 485 -14.39 3.54 -6.21
N GLN A 486 -15.49 3.68 -6.97
CA GLN A 486 -16.84 3.35 -6.47
C GLN A 486 -16.97 1.87 -6.13
N GLN A 487 -16.43 1.00 -6.98
CA GLN A 487 -16.44 -0.45 -6.77
C GLN A 487 -15.66 -0.84 -5.51
N LEU A 488 -14.44 -0.34 -5.34
CA LEU A 488 -13.61 -0.60 -4.17
C LEU A 488 -14.24 -0.04 -2.89
N THR A 489 -14.79 1.16 -2.94
CA THR A 489 -15.47 1.78 -1.78
C THR A 489 -16.67 0.95 -1.33
N ALA A 490 -17.51 0.49 -2.28
CA ALA A 490 -18.66 -0.34 -1.96
C ALA A 490 -18.23 -1.67 -1.33
N PHE A 491 -17.18 -2.30 -1.87
CA PHE A 491 -16.58 -3.50 -1.29
C PHE A 491 -16.04 -3.26 0.13
N ALA A 492 -15.36 -2.13 0.34
CA ALA A 492 -14.79 -1.77 1.62
C ALA A 492 -15.86 -1.53 2.69
N GLN A 493 -16.94 -0.82 2.34
CA GLN A 493 -18.11 -0.63 3.21
C GLN A 493 -18.79 -1.97 3.54
N GLN A 494 -18.91 -2.88 2.56
CA GLN A 494 -19.55 -4.18 2.75
C GLN A 494 -18.77 -5.08 3.71
N ASN A 495 -17.44 -4.99 3.73
CA ASN A 495 -16.57 -5.83 4.55
C ASN A 495 -16.08 -5.12 5.83
N ASN A 496 -16.47 -3.87 6.04
CA ASN A 496 -15.95 -2.96 7.06
C ASN A 496 -14.41 -2.99 7.08
N ILE A 497 -13.82 -2.75 5.91
CA ILE A 497 -12.37 -2.53 5.77
C ILE A 497 -11.97 -1.35 6.64
N GLY A 498 -10.78 -1.43 7.23
CA GLY A 498 -10.31 -0.45 8.18
C GLY A 498 -9.97 0.91 7.57
N GLU A 499 -9.45 0.92 6.34
CA GLU A 499 -9.02 2.16 5.68
C GLU A 499 -9.11 2.08 4.15
N LEU A 500 -9.47 3.19 3.54
CA LEU A 500 -9.12 3.49 2.16
C LEU A 500 -8.15 4.66 2.12
N SER A 501 -7.25 4.63 1.17
CA SER A 501 -6.34 5.72 0.88
C SER A 501 -6.14 5.80 -0.63
N MET A 502 -5.26 6.69 -1.07
CA MET A 502 -4.83 6.79 -2.45
C MET A 502 -3.49 7.47 -2.57
N TRP A 503 -2.75 7.15 -3.62
CA TRP A 503 -1.67 7.98 -4.13
C TRP A 503 -2.19 8.85 -5.30
N GLU A 504 -2.34 10.15 -5.15
CA GLU A 504 -2.26 10.94 -3.90
C GLU A 504 -3.26 12.10 -3.97
N LEU A 505 -3.45 12.81 -2.86
CA LEU A 505 -4.46 13.86 -2.76
C LEU A 505 -4.21 15.06 -3.71
N PRO A 506 -2.98 15.57 -3.92
CA PRO A 506 -2.71 16.56 -4.96
C PRO A 506 -3.09 16.11 -6.38
N ARG A 507 -3.10 14.80 -6.64
CA ARG A 507 -3.50 14.23 -7.93
C ARG A 507 -5.02 14.14 -8.11
N ASP A 508 -5.83 14.46 -7.11
CA ASP A 508 -7.30 14.38 -7.18
C ASP A 508 -7.92 15.58 -7.92
N VAL A 509 -7.38 15.85 -9.11
CA VAL A 509 -7.82 16.81 -10.10
C VAL A 509 -7.52 16.22 -11.49
N THR A 510 -8.14 16.74 -12.54
CA THR A 510 -7.92 16.20 -13.90
C THR A 510 -6.45 16.26 -14.35
N GLY A 511 -5.78 17.39 -14.11
CA GLY A 511 -4.43 17.64 -14.65
C GLY A 511 -4.35 17.56 -16.16
N THR A 512 -3.22 17.08 -16.68
CA THR A 512 -3.05 16.83 -18.11
C THR A 512 -3.63 15.47 -18.50
N LEU A 513 -4.71 15.45 -19.29
CA LEU A 513 -5.34 14.21 -19.77
C LEU A 513 -4.36 13.28 -20.50
N GLY A 514 -4.36 12.01 -20.12
CA GLY A 514 -3.50 10.98 -20.72
C GLY A 514 -2.06 10.97 -20.21
N ALA A 515 -1.69 11.87 -19.29
CA ALA A 515 -0.33 11.92 -18.74
C ALA A 515 -0.15 10.87 -17.64
N VAL A 516 0.92 10.08 -17.78
CA VAL A 516 1.44 9.14 -16.78
C VAL A 516 2.22 9.93 -15.73
N ASP A 517 2.01 9.62 -14.45
CA ASP A 517 2.80 10.20 -13.35
C ASP A 517 2.86 11.75 -13.39
N ALA A 518 1.73 12.36 -13.71
CA ALA A 518 1.63 13.80 -13.79
C ALA A 518 1.47 14.40 -12.39
N VAL A 519 2.40 15.28 -12.01
CA VAL A 519 2.30 16.05 -10.75
C VAL A 519 1.17 17.09 -10.75
N ASP A 520 0.46 17.24 -11.88
CA ASP A 520 -0.63 18.19 -12.07
C ASP A 520 -2.03 17.56 -11.99
N GLY A 521 -2.14 16.23 -11.84
CA GLY A 521 -3.41 15.53 -11.68
C GLY A 521 -3.36 14.02 -12.00
N SER A 522 -4.54 13.41 -11.99
CA SER A 522 -4.74 11.96 -12.19
C SER A 522 -4.57 11.53 -13.65
N GLY A 523 -4.58 12.47 -14.60
CA GLY A 523 -4.54 12.18 -16.03
C GLY A 523 -5.87 11.70 -16.62
N ILE A 524 -6.96 11.67 -15.84
CA ILE A 524 -8.31 11.34 -16.31
C ILE A 524 -9.28 12.49 -16.09
N ALA A 525 -10.38 12.51 -16.83
CA ALA A 525 -11.41 13.55 -16.68
C ALA A 525 -12.17 13.35 -15.36
N GLN A 526 -12.12 14.37 -14.49
CA GLN A 526 -12.80 14.41 -13.19
C GLN A 526 -12.97 15.84 -12.70
N THR A 527 -13.84 16.03 -11.72
CA THR A 527 -13.89 17.25 -10.91
C THR A 527 -12.85 17.20 -9.77
N PRO A 528 -12.38 18.36 -9.25
CA PRO A 528 -11.50 18.36 -8.08
C PRO A 528 -12.13 17.63 -6.90
N PHE A 529 -11.34 16.79 -6.22
CA PHE A 529 -11.76 15.96 -5.07
C PHE A 529 -12.78 14.85 -5.39
N GLU A 530 -12.95 14.46 -6.65
CA GLU A 530 -13.95 13.45 -7.01
C GLU A 530 -13.61 12.05 -6.50
N PHE A 531 -12.33 11.66 -6.46
CA PHE A 531 -11.92 10.41 -5.81
C PHE A 531 -12.10 10.49 -4.29
N SER A 532 -11.74 11.62 -3.69
CA SER A 532 -11.91 11.87 -2.24
C SER A 532 -13.37 11.72 -1.83
N GLY A 533 -14.30 12.36 -2.55
CA GLY A 533 -15.75 12.25 -2.31
C GLY A 533 -16.34 10.85 -2.57
N ILE A 534 -15.59 9.97 -3.23
CA ILE A 534 -15.93 8.55 -3.35
C ILE A 534 -15.38 7.79 -2.14
N PHE A 535 -14.09 7.86 -1.85
CA PHE A 535 -13.44 7.08 -0.79
C PHE A 535 -13.89 7.47 0.62
N GLU A 536 -14.19 8.74 0.89
CA GLU A 536 -14.67 9.20 2.20
C GLU A 536 -15.96 8.51 2.65
N ARG A 537 -16.72 7.92 1.72
CA ARG A 537 -17.97 7.22 2.05
C ARG A 537 -17.72 6.01 2.95
N ILE A 538 -16.51 5.44 2.98
CA ILE A 538 -16.17 4.38 3.92
C ILE A 538 -16.44 4.78 5.38
N GLU A 539 -16.33 6.08 5.69
CA GLU A 539 -16.53 6.64 7.02
C GLU A 539 -18.00 6.72 7.44
N SER A 540 -18.94 6.45 6.52
CA SER A 540 -20.39 6.48 6.80
C SER A 540 -20.97 5.14 7.29
N GLY A 541 -20.14 4.09 7.38
CA GLY A 541 -20.56 2.73 7.75
C GLY A 541 -21.31 2.00 6.64
N SER A 542 -21.60 0.70 6.80
CA SER A 542 -22.33 -0.06 5.78
C SER A 542 -23.74 0.51 5.60
N LEU A 543 -24.17 0.78 4.36
CA LEU A 543 -25.59 1.00 4.04
C LEU A 543 -26.36 -0.27 4.42
N ALA A 544 -27.08 -0.22 5.54
CA ALA A 544 -27.87 -1.34 6.08
C ALA A 544 -29.07 -1.71 5.21
#